data_AF-A0A126QJ02-F1
#
_entry.id   AF-A0A126QJ02-F1
#
_cell.length_a   1.000
_cell.length_b   1.000
_cell.length_c   1.000
_cell.angle_alpha   90.00
_cell.angle_beta   90.00
_cell.angle_gamma   90.00
#
_symmetry.space_group_name_H-M   'P 1'
#
loop_
_entity.id
_entity.type
_entity.pdbx_description
1 polymer ?
#
loop_
_entity_poly.entity_id
_entity_poly.type
_entity_poly.pdbx_seq_one_letter_code
_entity_poly.pdbx_strand_id
1 'polypeptide(L)' 'MPEASPLELHRAYRRLFESADGRVVMDDLEKRGCFLRPTYSTDRGRTEFNEGRRSLVLHMKQMLDENNFIEKENNR' A
#
# COMPACT_ATOMS: atom_id res chain seq x y z
N MET A 1 -20.95 -10.55 -0.26
CA MET A 1 -20.63 -9.27 0.40
C MET A 1 -20.65 -8.21 -0.71
N PRO A 2 -21.37 -7.10 -0.60
CA PRO A 2 -21.21 -6.02 -1.58
C PRO A 2 -19.75 -5.57 -1.58
N GLU A 3 -19.16 -5.37 -2.77
CA GLU A 3 -17.79 -4.86 -2.87
C GLU A 3 -17.75 -3.41 -2.38
N ALA A 4 -16.82 -3.11 -1.48
CA ALA A 4 -16.61 -1.75 -1.00
C ALA A 4 -16.08 -0.87 -2.14
N SER A 5 -16.62 0.33 -2.28
CA SER A 5 -16.11 1.30 -3.26
C SER A 5 -14.65 1.68 -2.95
N PRO A 6 -13.88 2.16 -3.95
CA PRO A 6 -12.49 2.56 -3.72
C PRO A 6 -12.32 3.58 -2.59
N LEU A 7 -13.29 4.49 -2.42
CA LEU A 7 -13.28 5.48 -1.34
C LEU A 7 -13.53 4.84 0.03
N GLU A 8 -14.43 3.86 0.11
CA GLU A 8 -14.68 3.12 1.36
C GLU A 8 -13.48 2.28 1.76
N LEU A 9 -12.80 1.67 0.77
CA LEU A 9 -11.54 0.97 1.00
C LEU A 9 -10.46 1.94 1.48
N HIS A 10 -10.26 3.08 0.84
CA HIS A 10 -9.32 4.12 1.30
C HIS A 10 -9.55 4.49 2.76
N ARG A 11 -10.81 4.81 3.12
CA ARG A 11 -11.18 5.14 4.49
C ARG A 11 -10.90 3.99 5.46
N ALA A 12 -11.10 2.74 5.04
CA ALA A 12 -10.78 1.56 5.85
C ALA A 12 -9.27 1.40 6.08
N TYR A 13 -8.46 1.55 5.02
CA TYR A 13 -6.99 1.51 5.12
C TYR A 13 -6.47 2.58 6.07
N ARG A 14 -6.94 3.83 5.93
CA ARG A 14 -6.55 4.94 6.81
C ARG A 14 -6.87 4.65 8.27
N ARG A 15 -8.13 4.29 8.58
CA ARG A 15 -8.54 3.96 9.97
C ARG A 15 -7.63 2.89 10.60
N LEU A 16 -7.19 1.90 9.83
CA LEU A 16 -6.32 0.84 10.32
C LEU A 16 -4.88 1.34 10.52
N PHE A 17 -4.26 1.87 9.46
CA PHE A 17 -2.82 2.14 9.43
C PHE A 17 -2.41 3.50 10.00
N GLU A 18 -3.36 4.40 10.28
CA GLU A 18 -3.08 5.64 11.02
C GLU A 18 -3.04 5.45 12.53
N SER A 19 -3.54 4.31 13.02
CA SER A 19 -3.39 3.90 14.43
C SER A 19 -1.92 3.69 14.81
N ALA A 20 -1.62 3.73 16.11
CA ALA A 20 -0.25 3.54 16.60
C ALA A 20 0.35 2.20 16.15
N ASP A 21 -0.37 1.10 16.36
CA ASP A 21 0.07 -0.24 15.94
C ASP A 21 0.08 -0.39 14.43
N GLY A 22 -0.88 0.25 13.73
CA GLY A 22 -0.93 0.29 12.28
C GLY A 22 0.34 0.88 11.67
N ARG A 23 0.86 1.98 12.24
CA ARG A 23 2.13 2.59 11.80
C ARG A 23 3.31 1.65 12.00
N VAL A 24 3.39 0.97 13.15
CA VAL A 24 4.45 -0.03 13.43
C VAL A 24 4.42 -1.16 12.40
N VAL A 25 3.23 -1.66 12.05
CA VAL A 25 3.08 -2.70 11.03
C VAL A 25 3.46 -2.17 9.65
N MET A 26 3.05 -0.96 9.27
CA MET A 26 3.40 -0.37 7.98
C MET A 26 4.92 -0.24 7.82
N ASP A 27 5.62 0.20 8.85
CA ASP A 27 7.09 0.30 8.86
C ASP A 27 7.79 -1.06 8.65
N ASP A 28 7.26 -2.14 9.25
CA ASP A 28 7.76 -3.51 9.02
C ASP A 28 7.49 -3.97 7.58
N LEU A 29 6.29 -3.69 7.06
CA LEU A 29 5.91 -4.05 5.68
C LEU A 29 6.77 -3.34 4.64
N GLU A 30 7.10 -2.07 4.84
CA GLU A 30 8.00 -1.32 3.95
C GLU A 30 9.40 -1.94 3.85
N LYS A 31 9.97 -2.34 4.99
CA LYS A 31 11.27 -3.02 5.05
C LYS A 31 11.22 -4.35 4.29
N ARG A 32 10.14 -5.12 4.50
CA ARG A 32 9.93 -6.40 3.81
C ARG A 32 9.72 -6.21 2.31
N GLY A 33 8.90 -5.23 1.92
CA GLY A 33 8.49 -5.00 0.54
C GLY A 33 9.51 -4.27 -0.34
N CYS A 34 10.75 -4.11 0.11
CA CYS A 34 11.79 -3.42 -0.66
C CYS A 34 11.39 -1.97 -1.05
N PHE A 35 10.63 -1.28 -0.20
CA PHE A 35 10.13 0.06 -0.54
C PHE A 35 11.29 1.06 -0.75
N LEU A 36 12.26 1.08 0.17
CA LEU A 36 13.41 2.01 0.15
C LEU A 36 14.74 1.39 -0.33
N ARG A 37 14.71 0.21 -0.95
CA ARG A 37 15.94 -0.49 -1.41
C ARG A 37 15.74 -1.13 -2.79
N PRO A 38 16.77 -1.26 -3.63
CA PRO A 38 16.65 -1.94 -4.93
C PRO A 38 16.06 -3.34 -4.80
N THR A 39 15.24 -3.71 -5.78
CA THR A 39 14.62 -5.04 -5.91
C THR A 39 15.48 -6.01 -6.70
N TYR A 40 16.42 -5.49 -7.49
CA TYR A 40 17.35 -6.27 -8.31
C TYR A 40 18.13 -7.29 -7.48
N SER A 41 18.23 -8.51 -8.02
CA SER A 41 19.11 -9.56 -7.56
C SER A 41 19.64 -10.35 -8.77
N THR A 42 20.86 -10.88 -8.62
CA THR A 42 21.46 -11.84 -9.58
C THR A 42 20.82 -13.22 -9.50
N ASP A 43 20.09 -13.51 -8.41
CA ASP A 43 19.37 -14.77 -8.25
C ASP A 43 18.14 -14.79 -9.17
N ARG A 44 18.06 -15.82 -10.03
CA ARG A 44 16.96 -15.97 -10.98
C ARG A 44 15.60 -15.93 -10.29
N GLY A 45 14.69 -15.09 -10.79
CA GLY A 45 13.32 -14.95 -10.26
C GLY A 45 13.19 -14.07 -9.00
N ARG A 46 14.32 -13.70 -8.37
CA ARG A 46 14.29 -12.93 -7.12
C ARG A 46 13.92 -11.47 -7.34
N THR A 47 14.30 -10.90 -8.49
CA THR A 47 13.92 -9.54 -8.86
C THR A 47 12.41 -9.43 -9.00
N GLU A 48 11.78 -10.34 -9.73
CA GLU A 48 10.34 -10.41 -9.97
C GLU A 48 9.57 -10.62 -8.65
N PHE A 49 10.06 -11.52 -7.79
CA PHE A 49 9.50 -11.73 -6.46
C PHE A 49 9.55 -10.46 -5.60
N ASN A 50 10.68 -9.74 -5.62
CA ASN A 50 10.83 -8.50 -4.87
C ASN A 50 9.93 -7.39 -5.41
N GLU A 51 9.77 -7.26 -6.73
CA GLU A 51 8.84 -6.33 -7.36
C GLU A 51 7.39 -6.63 -7.02
N GLY A 52 6.99 -7.90 -6.96
CA GLY A 52 5.65 -8.28 -6.49
C GLY A 52 5.37 -7.80 -5.06
N ARG A 53 6.35 -7.95 -4.16
CA ARG A 53 6.23 -7.46 -2.76
C ARG A 53 6.21 -5.94 -2.68
N ARG A 54 7.00 -5.26 -3.51
CA ARG A 54 7.01 -3.79 -3.60
C ARG A 54 5.68 -3.26 -4.10
N SER A 55 5.12 -3.89 -5.14
CA SER A 55 3.81 -3.53 -5.70
C SER A 55 2.72 -3.55 -4.62
N LEU A 56 2.72 -4.55 -3.74
CA LEU A 56 1.77 -4.61 -2.63
C LEU A 56 1.95 -3.44 -1.65
N VAL A 57 3.19 -3.11 -1.26
CA VAL A 57 3.45 -1.96 -0.37
C VAL A 57 3.06 -0.63 -1.03
N LEU A 58 3.35 -0.46 -2.32
CA LEU A 58 2.93 0.72 -3.08
C LEU A 58 1.41 0.85 -3.16
N HIS A 59 0.69 -0.28 -3.33
CA HIS A 59 -0.77 -0.27 -3.26
C HIS A 59 -1.26 0.21 -1.90
N MET A 60 -0.69 -0.29 -0.80
CA MET A 60 -1.05 0.17 0.55
C MET A 60 -0.80 1.68 0.72
N LYS A 61 0.36 2.18 0.24
CA LYS A 61 0.68 3.62 0.26
C LYS A 61 -0.31 4.44 -0.56
N GLN A 62 -0.67 3.97 -1.75
CA GLN A 62 -1.71 4.57 -2.58
C GLN A 62 -3.02 4.71 -1.79
N MET A 63 -3.44 3.65 -1.10
CA MET A 63 -4.66 3.62 -0.29
C MET A 63 -4.61 4.53 0.94
N LEU A 64 -3.43 4.97 1.40
CA LEU A 64 -3.28 5.87 2.56
C LEU A 64 -3.17 7.34 2.19
N ASP A 65 -2.75 7.65 0.97
CA ASP A 65 -2.64 9.02 0.49
C ASP A 65 -4.01 9.55 0.05
N GLU A 66 -4.46 10.59 0.74
CA GLU A 66 -5.76 11.23 0.51
C GLU A 66 -5.88 11.85 -0.86
N ASN A 67 -4.79 12.36 -1.44
CA ASN A 67 -4.79 13.03 -2.74
C ASN A 67 -5.22 12.10 -3.87
N ASN A 68 -5.05 10.79 -3.69
CA ASN A 68 -5.47 9.77 -4.65
C ASN A 68 -6.99 9.58 -4.74
N PHE A 69 -7.76 10.17 -3.82
CA PHE A 69 -9.20 9.98 -3.72
C PHE A 69 -10.02 11.28 -3.69
N ILE A 70 -9.38 12.46 -3.67
CA ILE A 70 -10.04 13.79 -3.61
C ILE A 70 -10.99 14.02 -4.81
N GLU A 71 -10.60 13.65 -6.03
CA GLU A 71 -11.43 13.89 -7.23
C GLU A 71 -12.71 13.03 -7.28
N LYS A 72 -12.83 11.99 -6.44
CA LYS A 72 -14.01 11.10 -6.41
C LYS A 72 -15.14 11.60 -5.51
N GLU A 73 -14.89 12.58 -4.64
CA GLU A 73 -15.95 13.19 -3.80
C GLU A 73 -16.70 14.31 -4.53
N ASN A 74 -16.04 15.03 -5.45
CA ASN A 74 -16.64 16.17 -6.16
C ASN A 74 -17.44 15.80 -7.42
N ASN A 75 -17.40 14.55 -7.86
CA ASN A 75 -18.08 14.04 -9.06
C ASN A 75 -19.26 13.09 -8.74
N ARG A 76 -19.79 13.13 -7.51
CA ARG A 76 -20.94 12.33 -7.07
C ARG A 76 -22.17 13.19 -6.79
#